data_AF-A0A970L574-F1
#
_entry.id   AF-A0A970L574-F1
#
_cell.length_a   1.000
_cell.length_b   1.000
_cell.length_c   1.000
_cell.angle_alpha   90.00
_cell.angle_beta   90.00
_cell.angle_gamma   90.00
#
_symmetry.space_group_name_H-M   'P 1'
#
loop_
_entity.id
_entity.type
_entity.pdbx_description
1 polymer ?
#
loop_
_entity_poly.entity_id
_entity_poly.type
_entity_poly.pdbx_seq_one_letter_code
_entity_poly.pdbx_strand_id
1 'polypeptide(L)'
;MKGYIKIILAAAGLIIIPVLLSPLPRFSNPLSTVVEARDGSLLGARIAEDGQWRFPAGYEVPDRFEKALLTFEDRYFYLHPGINPVSVVRSLVTNIKAGKVLSGGSTITMQLARLSSGNISRSYSAKTGEMLSALKMELFRSKKKILGIYAANAPFGGNTVGLDAAAWRYLGKPPADMTWAESAALAVLPNSPALVHPGRNQEILRSRRDKLLGKLYERNCFDSLTLVLSLDEPLPGEPKALPSPAPHLTDYFFKHNRGEKIRTTTDPVLQERANWVIRTHQKELSGNLIHNSACIIVKVETGEVLAYVGNSTSESTVRYGNDVDIIRSPRSTGSILKPLLYAGMQQSGDILPNSLVPDIPSRFQDFSPKNFDLGYSGAVPASRALSQSLNIPSVRMLRQYSPEKMLELLKKTGFISFNRPASHYGLSLILGGGETSLWELAGVYSSLSRVLNRYNRNGSYSDDDYHMPVLTPA
;
A
#
# COMPACT_ATOMS: atom_id res chain seq x y z
N MET A 1 13.88 16.48 61.16
CA MET A 1 14.10 16.49 59.70
C MET A 1 14.45 15.12 59.10
N LYS A 2 15.45 14.38 59.61
CA LYS A 2 15.87 13.07 59.01
C LYS A 2 14.79 11.97 58.99
N GLY A 3 13.84 11.95 59.93
CA GLY A 3 12.73 10.99 59.97
C GLY A 3 11.68 11.19 58.87
N TYR A 4 11.29 12.44 58.61
CA TYR A 4 10.33 12.78 57.55
C TYR A 4 10.89 12.49 56.15
N ILE A 5 12.18 12.72 55.92
CA ILE A 5 12.84 12.39 54.65
C ILE A 5 12.83 10.88 54.40
N LYS A 6 13.08 10.04 55.42
CA LYS A 6 13.00 8.58 55.31
C LYS A 6 11.58 8.10 54.98
N ILE A 7 10.57 8.71 55.59
CA ILE A 7 9.15 8.36 55.33
C ILE A 7 8.76 8.76 53.90
N ILE A 8 9.16 9.95 53.45
CA ILE A 8 8.90 10.42 52.08
C ILE A 8 9.61 9.52 51.06
N LEU A 9 10.88 9.16 51.29
CA LEU A 9 11.62 8.25 50.42
C LEU A 9 11.03 6.83 50.41
N ALA A 10 10.57 6.33 51.55
CA ALA A 10 9.90 5.03 51.63
C ALA A 10 8.54 5.05 50.90
N ALA A 11 7.75 6.11 51.06
CA ALA A 11 6.47 6.29 50.36
C ALA A 11 6.66 6.47 48.84
N ALA A 12 7.68 7.25 48.42
CA ALA A 12 8.05 7.39 47.03
C ALA A 12 8.53 6.06 46.43
N GLY A 13 9.37 5.31 47.16
CA GLY A 13 9.80 3.97 46.77
C GLY A 13 8.63 3.00 46.59
N LEU A 14 7.62 3.05 47.47
CA LEU A 14 6.42 2.21 47.40
C LEU A 14 5.59 2.45 46.12
N ILE A 15 5.67 3.62 45.51
CA ILE A 15 4.95 3.98 44.27
C ILE A 15 5.84 3.80 43.04
N ILE A 16 7.09 4.26 43.11
CA ILE A 16 8.02 4.28 41.98
C ILE A 16 8.49 2.86 41.63
N ILE A 17 8.79 2.01 42.62
CA ILE A 17 9.31 0.66 42.37
C ILE A 17 8.27 -0.20 41.60
N PRO A 18 6.99 -0.27 41.99
CA PRO A 18 5.98 -1.00 41.21
C PRO A 18 5.76 -0.43 39.81
N VAL A 19 5.82 0.90 39.65
CA VAL A 19 5.70 1.54 38.31
C VAL A 19 6.88 1.13 37.44
N LEU A 20 8.11 1.17 37.94
CA LEU A 20 9.30 0.78 37.17
C LEU A 20 9.31 -0.71 36.83
N LEU A 21 8.83 -1.56 37.73
CA LEU A 21 8.71 -3.01 37.50
C LEU A 21 7.55 -3.38 36.56
N SER A 22 6.56 -2.52 36.38
CA SER A 22 5.43 -2.80 35.49
C SER A 22 5.87 -2.93 34.02
N PRO A 23 5.24 -3.80 33.21
CA PRO A 23 5.60 -3.93 31.80
C PRO A 23 5.18 -2.68 31.01
N LEU A 24 6.04 -2.22 30.10
CA LEU A 24 5.69 -1.19 29.13
C LEU A 24 4.73 -1.77 28.09
N PRO A 25 3.62 -1.07 27.75
CA PRO A 25 2.70 -1.48 26.69
C PRO A 25 3.42 -1.71 25.36
N ARG A 26 3.39 -2.97 24.89
CA ARG A 26 3.89 -3.39 23.57
C ARG A 26 2.72 -3.95 22.76
N PHE A 27 2.65 -3.56 21.51
CA PHE A 27 1.68 -4.09 20.56
C PHE A 27 2.46 -4.94 19.57
N SER A 28 2.22 -6.26 19.61
CA SER A 28 2.84 -7.25 18.73
C SER A 28 1.82 -7.94 17.83
N ASN A 29 0.60 -7.41 17.77
CA ASN A 29 -0.46 -7.97 16.93
C ASN A 29 -0.09 -7.79 15.45
N PRO A 30 -0.39 -8.76 14.58
CA PRO A 30 -0.14 -8.66 13.16
C PRO A 30 -0.76 -7.39 12.55
N LEU A 31 -0.06 -6.74 11.62
CA LEU A 31 -0.56 -5.54 10.95
C LEU A 31 -1.06 -5.88 9.54
N SER A 32 -1.96 -5.05 9.03
CA SER A 32 -2.36 -5.05 7.64
C SER A 32 -1.20 -4.52 6.78
N THR A 33 -1.09 -5.01 5.55
CA THR A 33 -0.17 -4.40 4.59
C THR A 33 -0.91 -3.30 3.86
N VAL A 34 -0.37 -2.09 3.85
CA VAL A 34 -0.99 -0.89 3.29
C VAL A 34 -0.08 -0.35 2.21
N VAL A 35 -0.62 -0.11 1.01
CA VAL A 35 0.12 0.42 -0.12
C VAL A 35 -0.48 1.77 -0.51
N GLU A 36 0.36 2.79 -0.48
CA GLU A 36 0.00 4.17 -0.80
C GLU A 36 0.67 4.60 -2.12
N ALA A 37 0.01 5.50 -2.85
CA ALA A 37 0.61 6.20 -3.96
C ALA A 37 1.61 7.24 -3.46
N ARG A 38 2.30 7.90 -4.39
CA ARG A 38 3.31 8.93 -4.08
C ARG A 38 2.79 10.07 -3.20
N ASP A 39 1.53 10.45 -3.37
CA ASP A 39 0.86 11.53 -2.62
C ASP A 39 0.28 11.07 -1.27
N GLY A 40 0.34 9.77 -0.94
CA GLY A 40 -0.26 9.19 0.27
C GLY A 40 -1.69 8.67 0.10
N SER A 41 -2.28 8.79 -1.09
CA SER A 41 -3.59 8.17 -1.38
C SER A 41 -3.48 6.64 -1.34
N LEU A 42 -4.56 5.98 -0.91
CA LEU A 42 -4.57 4.52 -0.73
C LEU A 42 -4.70 3.81 -2.08
N LEU A 43 -3.69 3.00 -2.45
CA LEU A 43 -3.74 2.11 -3.62
C LEU A 43 -4.33 0.74 -3.31
N GLY A 44 -4.29 0.34 -2.04
CA GLY A 44 -4.86 -0.90 -1.55
C GLY A 44 -4.34 -1.29 -0.18
N ALA A 45 -5.04 -2.23 0.46
CA ALA A 45 -4.53 -2.90 1.65
C ALA A 45 -4.93 -4.38 1.66
N ARG A 46 -4.20 -5.16 2.45
CA ARG A 46 -4.50 -6.58 2.74
C ARG A 46 -4.61 -6.81 4.23
N ILE A 47 -5.58 -7.62 4.60
CA ILE A 47 -5.92 -7.91 5.99
C ILE A 47 -4.75 -8.54 6.74
N ALA A 48 -4.66 -8.28 8.04
CA ALA A 48 -3.64 -8.88 8.88
C ALA A 48 -3.87 -10.39 9.06
N GLU A 49 -2.86 -11.11 9.52
CA GLU A 49 -2.92 -12.58 9.69
C GLU A 49 -4.01 -13.04 10.66
N ASP A 50 -4.32 -12.22 11.67
CA ASP A 50 -5.37 -12.46 12.66
C ASP A 50 -6.79 -12.08 12.15
N GLY A 51 -6.93 -11.76 10.88
CA GLY A 51 -8.21 -11.38 10.27
C GLY A 51 -8.68 -9.98 10.63
N GLN A 52 -7.81 -9.13 11.19
CA GLN A 52 -8.12 -7.77 11.58
C GLN A 52 -7.60 -6.77 10.52
N TRP A 53 -8.41 -5.77 10.21
CA TRP A 53 -7.97 -4.55 9.55
C TRP A 53 -7.29 -3.66 10.59
N ARG A 54 -5.96 -3.69 10.59
CA ARG A 54 -5.11 -2.97 11.54
C ARG A 54 -3.97 -2.31 10.79
N PHE A 55 -4.17 -1.07 10.38
CA PHE A 55 -3.17 -0.37 9.58
C PHE A 55 -1.95 -0.02 10.44
N PRO A 56 -0.72 -0.07 9.89
CA PRO A 56 0.46 0.41 10.59
C PRO A 56 0.30 1.89 10.97
N ALA A 57 0.62 2.20 12.22
CA ALA A 57 0.28 3.48 12.83
C ALA A 57 0.90 4.69 12.10
N GLY A 58 0.07 5.61 11.62
CA GLY A 58 0.48 7.00 11.46
C GLY A 58 0.57 7.67 12.84
N TYR A 59 1.62 8.45 13.11
CA TYR A 59 1.79 9.07 14.43
C TYR A 59 0.91 10.30 14.66
N GLU A 60 0.24 10.79 13.63
CA GLU A 60 -0.57 12.00 13.69
C GLU A 60 -2.05 11.69 13.78
N VAL A 61 -2.67 12.17 14.85
CA VAL A 61 -4.12 12.10 15.05
C VAL A 61 -4.71 13.42 14.56
N PRO A 62 -5.72 13.41 13.67
CA PRO A 62 -6.36 14.63 13.20
C PRO A 62 -6.98 15.43 14.35
N ASP A 63 -6.85 16.76 14.32
CA ASP A 63 -7.30 17.67 15.38
C ASP A 63 -8.78 17.49 15.76
N ARG A 64 -9.66 17.31 14.76
CA ARG A 64 -11.10 17.08 14.98
C ARG A 64 -11.36 15.80 15.78
N PHE A 65 -10.67 14.72 15.42
CA PHE A 65 -10.79 13.44 16.12
C PHE A 65 -10.17 13.49 17.51
N GLU A 66 -9.00 14.12 17.66
CA GLU A 66 -8.39 14.34 18.97
C GLU A 66 -9.36 15.07 19.91
N LYS A 67 -9.90 16.23 19.49
CA LYS A 67 -10.84 17.01 20.31
C LYS A 67 -12.09 16.22 20.65
N ALA A 68 -12.65 15.48 19.70
CA ALA A 68 -13.82 14.62 19.91
C ALA A 68 -13.52 13.51 20.92
N LEU A 69 -12.44 12.75 20.72
CA LEU A 69 -12.04 11.65 21.59
C LEU A 69 -11.73 12.13 23.00
N LEU A 70 -10.96 13.21 23.16
CA LEU A 70 -10.66 13.76 24.48
C LEU A 70 -11.90 14.31 25.18
N THR A 71 -12.83 14.93 24.44
CA THR A 71 -14.08 15.43 25.04
C THR A 71 -15.00 14.29 25.49
N PHE A 72 -14.97 13.15 24.79
CA PHE A 72 -15.77 11.98 25.09
C PHE A 72 -15.17 11.10 26.19
N GLU A 73 -13.90 10.70 26.04
CA GLU A 73 -13.22 9.72 26.90
C GLU A 73 -12.48 10.36 28.07
N ASP A 74 -11.67 11.38 27.81
CA ASP A 74 -10.67 11.86 28.78
C ASP A 74 -10.39 13.37 28.67
N ARG A 75 -11.31 14.15 29.24
CA ARG A 75 -11.31 15.62 29.14
C ARG A 75 -10.01 16.27 29.60
N TYR A 76 -9.37 15.67 30.60
CA TYR A 76 -8.18 16.23 31.26
C TYR A 76 -6.91 15.46 30.88
N PHE A 77 -6.93 14.73 29.75
CA PHE A 77 -5.83 13.89 29.28
C PHE A 77 -4.46 14.55 29.38
N TYR A 78 -4.35 15.82 28.99
CA TYR A 78 -3.08 16.57 29.01
C TYR A 78 -2.62 17.02 30.40
N LEU A 79 -3.50 17.00 31.41
CA LEU A 79 -3.21 17.54 32.75
C LEU A 79 -2.82 16.47 33.77
N HIS A 80 -3.16 15.21 33.54
CA HIS A 80 -2.88 14.13 34.49
C HIS A 80 -1.76 13.20 34.01
N PRO A 81 -0.99 12.57 34.90
CA PRO A 81 0.09 11.65 34.53
C PRO A 81 -0.46 10.25 34.24
N GLY A 82 -1.44 10.11 33.33
CA GLY A 82 -2.03 8.82 32.96
C GLY A 82 -3.13 8.27 33.86
N ILE A 83 -3.23 8.69 35.12
CA ILE A 83 -4.37 8.40 35.99
C ILE A 83 -4.99 9.72 36.43
N ASN A 84 -6.32 9.82 36.40
CA ASN A 84 -7.05 10.99 36.86
C ASN A 84 -7.65 10.73 38.26
N PRO A 85 -7.07 11.27 39.35
CA PRO A 85 -7.52 11.00 40.72
C PRO A 85 -8.97 11.44 40.96
N VAL A 86 -9.36 12.58 40.39
CA VAL A 86 -10.73 13.13 40.51
C VAL A 86 -11.74 12.18 39.88
N SER A 87 -11.43 11.64 38.70
CA SER A 87 -12.29 10.66 38.03
C SER A 87 -12.39 9.34 38.80
N VAL A 88 -11.28 8.87 39.39
CA VAL A 88 -11.26 7.65 40.21
C VAL A 88 -12.15 7.81 41.44
N VAL A 89 -11.94 8.85 42.24
CA VAL A 89 -12.72 9.12 43.46
C VAL A 89 -14.21 9.29 43.15
N ARG A 90 -14.53 10.09 42.13
CA ARG A 90 -15.92 10.28 41.69
C ARG A 90 -16.55 8.95 41.26
N SER A 91 -15.83 8.11 40.51
CA SER A 91 -16.37 6.82 40.06
C SER A 91 -16.61 5.86 41.24
N LEU A 92 -15.72 5.87 42.25
CA LEU A 92 -15.89 5.09 43.47
C LEU A 92 -17.14 5.50 44.24
N VAL A 93 -17.31 6.80 44.52
CA VAL A 93 -18.50 7.33 45.22
C VAL A 93 -19.78 6.98 44.47
N THR A 94 -19.77 7.11 43.15
CA THR A 94 -20.94 6.82 42.31
C THR A 94 -21.30 5.33 42.33
N ASN A 95 -20.30 4.45 42.23
CA ASN A 95 -20.50 3.00 42.22
C ASN A 95 -20.94 2.48 43.60
N ILE A 96 -20.42 3.06 44.69
CA ILE A 96 -20.85 2.74 46.06
C ILE A 96 -22.32 3.15 46.26
N LYS A 97 -22.70 4.38 45.85
CA LYS A 97 -24.09 4.85 45.97
C LYS A 97 -25.08 4.03 45.14
N ALA A 98 -24.65 3.48 44.01
CA ALA A 98 -25.51 2.74 43.10
C ALA A 98 -25.54 1.22 43.33
N GLY A 99 -24.68 0.68 44.20
CA GLY A 99 -24.53 -0.77 44.43
C GLY A 99 -24.06 -1.57 43.21
N LYS A 100 -23.72 -0.92 42.10
CA LYS A 100 -23.25 -1.53 40.85
C LYS A 100 -22.29 -0.59 40.13
N VAL A 101 -21.45 -1.15 39.25
CA VAL A 101 -20.49 -0.36 38.45
C VAL A 101 -21.25 0.42 37.38
N LEU A 102 -21.52 1.70 37.62
CA LEU A 102 -22.21 2.61 36.71
C LEU A 102 -21.26 3.42 35.83
N SER A 103 -20.11 3.84 36.38
CA SER A 103 -19.16 4.69 35.66
C SER A 103 -17.72 4.21 35.87
N GLY A 104 -16.95 4.22 34.79
CA GLY A 104 -15.52 3.91 34.81
C GLY A 104 -14.70 5.18 34.93
N GLY A 105 -13.76 5.23 35.89
CA GLY A 105 -12.76 6.29 35.99
C GLY A 105 -11.48 6.04 35.17
N SER A 106 -11.55 5.23 34.10
CA SER A 106 -10.37 4.86 33.30
C SER A 106 -10.03 5.94 32.27
N THR A 107 -8.77 6.34 32.21
CA THR A 107 -8.21 7.31 31.25
C THR A 107 -7.85 6.64 29.92
N ILE A 108 -7.54 7.41 28.88
CA ILE A 108 -7.05 6.87 27.60
C ILE A 108 -5.75 6.06 27.81
N THR A 109 -4.84 6.55 28.64
CA THR A 109 -3.58 5.88 28.97
C THR A 109 -3.81 4.52 29.66
N MET A 110 -4.79 4.44 30.58
CA MET A 110 -5.17 3.16 31.21
C MET A 110 -5.83 2.21 30.21
N GLN A 111 -6.73 2.71 29.35
CA GLN A 111 -7.33 1.91 28.30
C GLN A 111 -6.26 1.37 27.34
N LEU A 112 -5.25 2.18 27.01
CA LEU A 112 -4.14 1.75 26.17
C LEU A 112 -3.30 0.64 26.83
N ALA A 113 -3.01 0.77 28.13
CA ALA A 113 -2.34 -0.28 28.88
C ALA A 113 -3.16 -1.59 28.86
N ARG A 114 -4.48 -1.50 29.05
CA ARG A 114 -5.38 -2.65 28.95
C ARG A 114 -5.37 -3.32 27.57
N LEU A 115 -5.42 -2.52 26.50
CA LEU A 115 -5.37 -3.02 25.12
C LEU A 115 -4.06 -3.79 24.84
N SER A 116 -2.94 -3.30 25.36
CA SER A 116 -1.64 -3.96 25.17
C SER A 116 -1.53 -5.32 25.88
N SER A 117 -2.31 -5.52 26.95
CA SER A 117 -2.33 -6.77 27.72
C SER A 117 -3.33 -7.80 27.17
N GLY A 118 -3.92 -7.57 25.99
CA GLY A 118 -4.88 -8.50 25.38
C GLY A 118 -6.27 -8.51 26.04
N ASN A 119 -6.65 -7.43 26.74
CA ASN A 119 -7.95 -7.30 27.42
C ASN A 119 -8.25 -8.44 28.42
N ILE A 120 -7.29 -8.79 29.28
CA ILE A 120 -7.48 -9.75 30.39
C ILE A 120 -8.68 -9.33 31.27
N SER A 121 -9.36 -10.32 31.88
CA SER A 121 -10.61 -10.17 32.62
C SER A 121 -10.59 -9.04 33.67
N ARG A 122 -11.77 -8.43 33.89
CA ARG A 122 -11.97 -7.27 34.78
C ARG A 122 -11.83 -7.66 36.26
N SER A 123 -10.61 -7.91 36.72
CA SER A 123 -10.29 -8.04 38.14
C SER A 123 -9.75 -6.71 38.69
N TYR A 124 -9.87 -6.51 40.01
CA TYR A 124 -9.26 -5.36 40.68
C TYR A 124 -7.73 -5.35 40.52
N SER A 125 -7.08 -6.52 40.47
CA SER A 125 -5.64 -6.66 40.24
C SER A 125 -5.21 -6.33 38.80
N ALA A 126 -6.04 -6.65 37.80
CA ALA A 126 -5.79 -6.22 36.42
C ALA A 126 -5.82 -4.68 36.33
N LYS A 127 -6.77 -4.05 37.03
CA LYS A 127 -6.93 -2.60 37.04
C LYS A 127 -5.78 -1.86 37.72
N THR A 128 -5.21 -2.42 38.79
CA THR A 128 -3.99 -1.85 39.39
C THR A 128 -2.78 -2.00 38.46
N GLY A 129 -2.68 -3.12 37.74
CA GLY A 129 -1.69 -3.29 36.67
C GLY A 129 -1.82 -2.24 35.57
N GLU A 130 -3.04 -1.98 35.07
CA GLU A 130 -3.33 -0.93 34.09
C GLU A 130 -2.87 0.45 34.59
N MET A 131 -3.13 0.77 35.86
CA MET A 131 -2.72 2.02 36.49
C MET A 131 -1.19 2.17 36.52
N LEU A 132 -0.47 1.15 36.98
CA LEU A 132 1.00 1.16 37.04
C LEU A 132 1.63 1.27 35.65
N SER A 133 1.16 0.48 34.68
CA SER A 133 1.62 0.55 33.29
C SER A 133 1.29 1.89 32.63
N ALA A 134 0.14 2.51 32.95
CA ALA A 134 -0.22 3.84 32.47
C ALA A 134 0.73 4.91 33.00
N LEU A 135 1.02 4.91 34.30
CA LEU A 135 2.02 5.80 34.90
C LEU A 135 3.40 5.61 34.23
N LYS A 136 3.83 4.35 34.04
CA LYS A 136 5.10 4.05 33.38
C LYS A 136 5.12 4.60 31.95
N MET A 137 4.08 4.39 31.17
CA MET A 137 4.02 4.85 29.78
C MET A 137 4.13 6.37 29.66
N GLU A 138 3.55 7.13 30.59
CA GLU A 138 3.61 8.59 30.64
C GLU A 138 5.01 9.12 31.00
N LEU A 139 5.83 8.31 31.68
CA LEU A 139 7.24 8.65 31.93
C LEU A 139 8.11 8.51 30.68
N PHE A 140 7.78 7.59 29.78
CA PHE A 140 8.61 7.24 28.62
C PHE A 140 8.08 7.77 27.28
N ARG A 141 6.82 8.23 27.20
CA ARG A 141 6.20 8.67 25.95
C ARG A 141 5.46 10.00 26.13
N SER A 142 5.52 10.85 25.11
CA SER A 142 4.73 12.08 25.09
C SER A 142 3.24 11.79 24.95
N LYS A 143 2.40 12.71 25.43
CA LYS A 143 0.94 12.64 25.31
C LYS A 143 0.45 12.41 23.88
N LYS A 144 1.04 13.14 22.92
CA LYS A 144 0.74 12.96 21.49
C LYS A 144 1.06 11.54 21.01
N LYS A 145 2.20 10.97 21.43
CA LYS A 145 2.57 9.59 21.09
C LYS A 145 1.61 8.58 21.72
N ILE A 146 1.21 8.78 22.97
CA ILE A 146 0.22 7.93 23.66
C ILE A 146 -1.11 7.95 22.91
N LEU A 147 -1.58 9.15 22.53
CA LEU A 147 -2.82 9.32 21.78
C LEU A 147 -2.75 8.64 20.41
N GLY A 148 -1.64 8.80 19.66
CA GLY A 148 -1.45 8.13 18.38
C GLY A 148 -1.44 6.61 18.47
N ILE A 149 -0.77 6.05 19.49
CA ILE A 149 -0.77 4.60 19.71
C ILE A 149 -2.18 4.11 20.11
N TYR A 150 -2.92 4.86 20.92
CA TYR A 150 -4.31 4.54 21.22
C TYR A 150 -5.18 4.58 19.97
N ALA A 151 -5.11 5.65 19.19
CA ALA A 151 -5.87 5.80 17.96
C ALA A 151 -5.57 4.66 16.97
N ALA A 152 -4.34 4.14 16.91
CA ALA A 152 -3.97 3.02 16.04
C ALA A 152 -4.40 1.63 16.54
N ASN A 153 -4.70 1.47 17.84
CA ASN A 153 -4.99 0.17 18.45
C ASN A 153 -6.39 0.03 19.05
N ALA A 154 -7.16 1.12 19.09
CA ALA A 154 -8.53 1.11 19.58
C ALA A 154 -9.45 0.29 18.65
N PRO A 155 -10.37 -0.52 19.18
CA PRO A 155 -11.33 -1.26 18.37
C PRO A 155 -12.48 -0.35 17.92
N PHE A 156 -12.80 -0.32 16.63
CA PHE A 156 -13.92 0.50 16.11
C PHE A 156 -15.14 -0.35 15.70
N GLY A 157 -15.04 -1.68 15.81
CA GLY A 157 -16.14 -2.62 15.58
C GLY A 157 -15.84 -3.64 14.50
N GLY A 158 -16.57 -4.76 14.51
CA GLY A 158 -16.30 -5.90 13.63
C GLY A 158 -14.83 -6.34 13.72
N ASN A 159 -14.18 -6.43 12.56
CA ASN A 159 -12.75 -6.73 12.43
C ASN A 159 -11.90 -5.48 12.17
N THR A 160 -12.30 -4.30 12.65
CA THR A 160 -11.60 -3.02 12.38
C THR A 160 -10.95 -2.48 13.64
N VAL A 161 -9.63 -2.33 13.59
CA VAL A 161 -8.78 -1.83 14.68
C VAL A 161 -7.96 -0.65 14.18
N GLY A 162 -8.04 0.45 14.91
CA GLY A 162 -7.33 1.68 14.60
C GLY A 162 -8.12 2.66 13.74
N LEU A 163 -7.83 3.95 13.92
CA LEU A 163 -8.50 5.07 13.30
C LEU A 163 -8.34 5.07 11.77
N ASP A 164 -7.12 4.82 11.27
CA ASP A 164 -6.83 4.76 9.84
C ASP A 164 -7.73 3.72 9.14
N ALA A 165 -7.77 2.50 9.70
CA ALA A 165 -8.59 1.42 9.17
C ALA A 165 -10.08 1.75 9.28
N ALA A 166 -10.52 2.35 10.40
CA ALA A 166 -11.91 2.76 10.61
C ALA A 166 -12.37 3.86 9.65
N ALA A 167 -11.55 4.88 9.42
CA ALA A 167 -11.87 5.97 8.49
C ALA A 167 -12.04 5.43 7.07
N TRP A 168 -11.13 4.59 6.60
CA TRP A 168 -11.28 3.97 5.28
C TRP A 168 -12.45 3.00 5.19
N ARG A 169 -12.65 2.15 6.19
CA ARG A 169 -13.73 1.15 6.18
C ARG A 169 -15.11 1.78 6.31
N TYR A 170 -15.31 2.75 7.18
CA TYR A 170 -16.65 3.30 7.43
C TYR A 170 -16.96 4.55 6.60
N LEU A 171 -15.94 5.37 6.32
CA LEU A 171 -16.12 6.66 5.63
C LEU A 171 -15.64 6.60 4.18
N GLY A 172 -14.62 5.78 3.88
CA GLY A 172 -14.04 5.67 2.54
C GLY A 172 -13.05 6.79 2.22
N LYS A 173 -12.45 7.42 3.24
CA LYS A 173 -11.52 8.55 3.12
C LYS A 173 -10.50 8.55 4.27
N PRO A 174 -9.36 9.24 4.13
CA PRO A 174 -8.35 9.27 5.18
C PRO A 174 -8.84 10.03 6.43
N PRO A 175 -8.28 9.74 7.63
CA PRO A 175 -8.65 10.42 8.87
C PRO A 175 -8.54 11.95 8.83
N ALA A 176 -7.60 12.50 8.06
CA ALA A 176 -7.39 13.94 7.93
C ALA A 176 -8.61 14.68 7.33
N ASP A 177 -9.40 13.98 6.49
CA ASP A 177 -10.54 14.56 5.76
C ASP A 177 -11.89 14.33 6.46
N MET A 178 -11.86 13.84 7.71
CA MET A 178 -13.07 13.60 8.48
C MET A 178 -13.75 14.90 8.92
N THR A 179 -15.07 14.94 8.81
CA THR A 179 -15.89 16.03 9.36
C THR A 179 -15.94 15.95 10.90
N TRP A 180 -16.55 16.96 11.53
CA TRP A 180 -16.83 16.91 12.97
C TRP A 180 -17.81 15.80 13.32
N ALA A 181 -18.85 15.59 12.51
CA ALA A 181 -19.85 14.54 12.73
C ALA A 181 -19.22 13.15 12.67
N GLU A 182 -18.37 12.89 11.67
CA GLU A 182 -17.67 11.62 11.49
C GLU A 182 -16.64 11.39 12.61
N SER A 183 -15.86 12.42 12.95
CA SER A 183 -14.90 12.37 14.06
C SER A 183 -15.59 12.06 15.39
N ALA A 184 -16.72 12.71 15.66
CA ALA A 184 -17.53 12.46 16.86
C ALA A 184 -18.15 11.06 16.85
N ALA A 185 -18.63 10.57 15.70
CA ALA A 185 -19.18 9.22 15.59
C ALA A 185 -18.11 8.16 15.88
N LEU A 186 -16.93 8.27 15.25
CA LEU A 186 -15.83 7.33 15.47
C LEU A 186 -15.26 7.41 16.90
N ALA A 187 -15.21 8.60 17.51
CA ALA A 187 -14.71 8.78 18.88
C ALA A 187 -15.55 8.02 19.93
N VAL A 188 -16.81 7.70 19.64
CA VAL A 188 -17.71 6.95 20.54
C VAL A 188 -17.46 5.43 20.48
N LEU A 189 -16.93 4.92 19.38
CA LEU A 189 -16.85 3.49 19.09
C LEU A 189 -15.85 2.70 19.97
N PRO A 190 -14.66 3.20 20.35
CA PRO A 190 -13.70 2.46 21.18
C PRO A 190 -14.28 1.83 22.44
N ASN A 191 -15.20 2.55 23.10
CA ASN A 191 -15.88 2.07 24.31
C ASN A 191 -17.13 1.24 24.05
N SER A 192 -17.69 1.28 22.84
CA SER A 192 -18.89 0.52 22.48
C SER A 192 -18.85 0.10 21.01
N PRO A 193 -17.92 -0.81 20.62
CA PRO A 193 -17.67 -1.12 19.21
C PRO A 193 -18.88 -1.74 18.49
N ALA A 194 -19.75 -2.43 19.23
CA ALA A 194 -20.98 -3.02 18.70
C ALA A 194 -22.00 -2.00 18.17
N LEU A 195 -21.84 -0.70 18.49
CA LEU A 195 -22.75 0.35 18.04
C LEU A 195 -22.63 0.66 16.55
N VAL A 196 -21.53 0.27 15.90
CA VAL A 196 -21.30 0.55 14.48
C VAL A 196 -22.21 -0.27 13.56
N HIS A 197 -22.82 -1.35 14.05
CA HIS A 197 -23.69 -2.21 13.24
C HIS A 197 -25.04 -1.52 12.96
N PRO A 198 -25.47 -1.44 11.68
CA PRO A 198 -26.76 -0.85 11.32
C PRO A 198 -27.95 -1.54 12.00
N GLY A 199 -29.05 -0.79 12.17
CA GLY A 199 -30.28 -1.27 12.80
C GLY A 199 -30.50 -0.64 14.19
N ARG A 200 -30.89 -1.45 15.19
CA ARG A 200 -31.32 -0.96 16.52
C ARG A 200 -30.27 -0.11 17.26
N ASN A 201 -28.98 -0.32 16.98
CA ASN A 201 -27.90 0.42 17.62
C ASN A 201 -27.65 1.81 17.01
N GLN A 202 -28.20 2.09 15.83
CA GLN A 202 -27.95 3.31 15.08
C GLN A 202 -28.52 4.55 15.79
N GLU A 203 -29.69 4.44 16.40
CA GLU A 203 -30.28 5.52 17.21
C GLU A 203 -29.42 5.82 18.46
N ILE A 204 -28.85 4.78 19.08
CA ILE A 204 -27.96 4.92 20.24
C ILE A 204 -26.67 5.63 19.82
N LEU A 205 -26.08 5.23 18.69
CA LEU A 205 -24.89 5.87 18.15
C LEU A 205 -25.17 7.34 17.80
N ARG A 206 -26.31 7.62 17.14
CA ARG A 206 -26.73 8.98 16.77
C ARG A 206 -26.86 9.85 18.00
N SER A 207 -27.60 9.39 19.02
CA SER A 207 -27.77 10.12 20.27
C SER A 207 -26.43 10.41 20.97
N ARG A 208 -25.47 9.47 20.95
CA ARG A 208 -24.14 9.68 21.54
C ARG A 208 -23.30 10.66 20.75
N ARG A 209 -23.29 10.55 19.41
CA ARG A 209 -22.61 11.50 18.51
C ARG A 209 -23.16 12.91 18.71
N ASP A 210 -24.47 13.08 18.68
CA ASP A 210 -25.13 14.40 18.74
C ASP A 210 -24.87 15.08 20.10
N LYS A 211 -24.91 14.30 21.20
CA LYS A 211 -24.51 14.79 22.53
C LYS A 211 -23.04 15.20 22.59
N LEU A 212 -22.16 14.48 21.91
CA LEU A 212 -20.74 14.83 21.84
C LEU A 212 -20.52 16.10 21.01
N LEU A 213 -21.22 16.26 19.89
CA LEU A 213 -21.21 17.47 19.07
C LEU A 213 -21.67 18.69 19.86
N GLY A 214 -22.75 18.59 20.63
CA GLY A 214 -23.21 19.66 21.51
C GLY A 214 -22.15 20.07 22.55
N LYS A 215 -21.47 19.10 23.17
CA LYS A 215 -20.36 19.37 24.10
C LYS A 215 -19.15 20.00 23.43
N LEU A 216 -18.85 19.64 22.17
CA LEU A 216 -17.75 20.26 21.43
C LEU A 216 -18.07 21.71 21.08
N TYR A 217 -19.32 21.99 20.72
CA TYR A 217 -19.83 23.35 20.50
C TYR A 217 -19.76 24.20 21.77
N GLU A 218 -20.21 23.70 22.93
CA GLU A 218 -20.09 24.38 24.24
C GLU A 218 -18.63 24.72 24.60
N ARG A 219 -17.67 23.99 24.03
CA ARG A 219 -16.23 24.22 24.21
C ARG A 219 -15.62 25.10 23.12
N ASN A 220 -16.43 25.75 22.29
CA ASN A 220 -16.01 26.60 21.19
C ASN A 220 -15.09 25.91 20.17
N CYS A 221 -15.28 24.61 19.93
CA CYS A 221 -14.50 23.88 18.92
C CYS A 221 -14.88 24.27 17.48
N PHE A 222 -16.13 24.73 17.28
CA PHE A 222 -16.70 25.19 16.01
C PHE A 222 -17.94 26.06 16.28
N ASP A 223 -18.46 26.71 15.25
CA ASP A 223 -19.59 27.65 15.33
C ASP A 223 -20.96 26.94 15.26
N SER A 224 -22.03 27.71 15.48
CA SER A 224 -23.40 27.17 15.52
C SER A 224 -23.85 26.62 14.17
N LEU A 225 -23.40 27.22 13.06
CA LEU A 225 -23.69 26.72 11.72
C LEU A 225 -23.06 25.34 11.51
N THR A 226 -21.78 25.16 11.86
CA THR A 226 -21.10 23.85 11.79
C THR A 226 -21.81 22.81 12.67
N LEU A 227 -22.33 23.20 13.85
CA LEU A 227 -23.11 22.29 14.70
C LEU A 227 -24.36 21.78 13.97
N VAL A 228 -25.16 22.69 13.41
CA VAL A 228 -26.40 22.33 12.70
C VAL A 228 -26.09 21.40 11.52
N LEU A 229 -25.09 21.75 10.71
CA LEU A 229 -24.65 20.91 9.59
C LEU A 229 -24.15 19.53 10.06
N SER A 230 -23.36 19.48 11.12
CA SER A 230 -22.82 18.22 11.66
C SER A 230 -23.90 17.29 12.23
N LEU A 231 -25.00 17.85 12.76
CA LEU A 231 -26.13 17.07 13.27
C LEU A 231 -26.96 16.43 12.15
N ASP A 232 -27.01 17.11 10.99
CA ASP A 232 -27.72 16.66 9.79
C ASP A 232 -26.93 15.62 8.98
N GLU A 233 -25.60 15.59 9.13
CA GLU A 233 -24.75 14.57 8.51
C GLU A 233 -25.19 13.14 8.91
N PRO A 234 -25.22 12.19 7.95
CA PRO A 234 -25.59 10.81 8.24
C PRO A 234 -24.54 10.12 9.12
N LEU A 235 -24.94 9.07 9.82
CA LEU A 235 -23.98 8.22 10.52
C LEU A 235 -23.16 7.39 9.53
N PRO A 236 -21.95 6.95 9.93
CA PRO A 236 -21.21 5.96 9.16
C PRO A 236 -22.08 4.71 8.95
N GLY A 237 -22.15 4.25 7.70
CA GLY A 237 -22.94 3.09 7.30
C GLY A 237 -22.19 1.77 7.45
N GLU A 238 -22.57 0.79 6.62
CA GLU A 238 -21.86 -0.49 6.56
C GLU A 238 -20.39 -0.32 6.12
N PRO A 239 -19.49 -1.22 6.54
CA PRO A 239 -18.11 -1.20 6.10
C PRO A 239 -17.98 -1.29 4.57
N LYS A 240 -17.39 -0.25 3.96
CA LYS A 240 -17.07 -0.14 2.54
C LYS A 240 -15.86 -1.01 2.18
N ALA A 241 -15.83 -1.47 0.93
CA ALA A 241 -14.62 -2.05 0.35
C ALA A 241 -13.51 -0.98 0.28
N LEU A 242 -12.27 -1.39 0.52
CA LEU A 242 -11.14 -0.48 0.39
C LEU A 242 -10.89 -0.18 -1.10
N PRO A 243 -10.44 1.05 -1.43
CA PRO A 243 -9.90 1.34 -2.76
C PRO A 243 -8.86 0.30 -3.15
N SER A 244 -8.92 -0.16 -4.39
CA SER A 244 -7.95 -1.11 -4.94
C SER A 244 -7.59 -0.79 -6.39
N PRO A 245 -7.13 0.44 -6.72
CA PRO A 245 -6.71 0.81 -8.06
C PRO A 245 -5.49 0.04 -8.58
N ALA A 246 -4.66 -0.55 -7.71
CA ALA A 246 -3.50 -1.34 -8.10
C ALA A 246 -3.44 -2.66 -7.30
N PRO A 247 -4.37 -3.61 -7.52
CA PRO A 247 -4.50 -4.81 -6.70
C PRO A 247 -3.23 -5.68 -6.77
N HIS A 248 -2.69 -5.93 -7.97
CA HIS A 248 -1.48 -6.74 -8.13
C HIS A 248 -0.24 -6.11 -7.48
N LEU A 249 -0.12 -4.78 -7.52
CA LEU A 249 0.94 -4.08 -6.80
C LEU A 249 0.76 -4.22 -5.28
N THR A 250 -0.48 -4.15 -4.81
CA THR A 250 -0.81 -4.38 -3.41
C THR A 250 -0.46 -5.81 -2.99
N ASP A 251 -0.76 -6.81 -3.82
CA ASP A 251 -0.42 -8.21 -3.58
C ASP A 251 1.08 -8.47 -3.62
N TYR A 252 1.81 -7.79 -4.50
CA TYR A 252 3.27 -7.81 -4.53
C TYR A 252 3.84 -7.40 -3.17
N PHE A 253 3.41 -6.26 -2.62
CA PHE A 253 3.89 -5.82 -1.31
C PHE A 253 3.34 -6.65 -0.16
N PHE A 254 2.13 -7.18 -0.24
CA PHE A 254 1.62 -8.11 0.76
C PHE A 254 2.50 -9.36 0.89
N LYS A 255 3.05 -9.84 -0.22
CA LYS A 255 3.96 -10.99 -0.25
C LYS A 255 5.38 -10.68 0.26
N HIS A 256 5.90 -9.48 0.01
CA HIS A 256 7.31 -9.14 0.28
C HIS A 256 7.53 -8.24 1.51
N ASN A 257 6.51 -7.46 1.91
CA ASN A 257 6.55 -6.43 2.95
C ASN A 257 5.34 -6.56 3.89
N ARG A 258 5.09 -7.79 4.35
CA ARG A 258 3.88 -8.12 5.11
C ARG A 258 3.79 -7.32 6.41
N GLY A 259 2.68 -6.63 6.60
CA GLY A 259 2.40 -5.82 7.79
C GLY A 259 3.04 -4.43 7.79
N GLU A 260 3.59 -4.00 6.66
CA GLU A 260 4.18 -2.67 6.49
C GLU A 260 3.22 -1.70 5.80
N LYS A 261 3.48 -0.40 5.97
CA LYS A 261 2.85 0.68 5.20
C LYS A 261 3.90 1.18 4.21
N ILE A 262 3.65 0.95 2.92
CA ILE A 262 4.60 1.21 1.83
C ILE A 262 4.08 2.37 0.99
N ARG A 263 4.90 3.41 0.85
CA ARG A 263 4.66 4.49 -0.12
C ARG A 263 5.38 4.17 -1.43
N THR A 264 4.63 4.14 -2.52
CA THR A 264 5.15 3.78 -3.85
C THR A 264 5.48 5.02 -4.68
N THR A 265 6.09 4.80 -5.84
CA THR A 265 6.35 5.83 -6.86
C THR A 265 5.15 6.09 -7.77
N THR A 266 4.06 5.33 -7.62
CA THR A 266 2.87 5.42 -8.47
C THR A 266 2.20 6.79 -8.33
N ASP A 267 1.86 7.38 -9.48
CA ASP A 267 1.05 8.58 -9.57
C ASP A 267 -0.43 8.17 -9.62
N PRO A 268 -1.27 8.61 -8.67
CA PRO A 268 -2.65 8.12 -8.58
C PRO A 268 -3.51 8.58 -9.78
N VAL A 269 -3.23 9.76 -10.34
CA VAL A 269 -3.96 10.26 -11.52
C VAL A 269 -3.62 9.41 -12.75
N LEU A 270 -2.33 9.11 -12.94
CA LEU A 270 -1.89 8.27 -14.04
C LEU A 270 -2.35 6.82 -13.88
N GLN A 271 -2.35 6.29 -12.65
CA GLN A 271 -2.86 4.96 -12.33
C GLN A 271 -4.34 4.84 -12.72
N GLU A 272 -5.19 5.78 -12.33
CA GLU A 272 -6.61 5.76 -12.70
C GLU A 272 -6.82 5.90 -14.20
N ARG A 273 -6.02 6.75 -14.87
CA ARG A 273 -6.07 6.86 -16.32
C ARG A 273 -5.68 5.55 -17.01
N ALA A 274 -4.62 4.89 -16.55
CA ALA A 274 -4.20 3.59 -17.07
C ALA A 274 -5.27 2.52 -16.86
N ASN A 275 -5.87 2.47 -15.67
CA ASN A 275 -7.01 1.61 -15.37
C ASN A 275 -8.19 1.86 -16.31
N TRP A 276 -8.53 3.13 -16.57
CA TRP A 276 -9.62 3.49 -17.47
C TRP A 276 -9.33 3.03 -18.92
N VAL A 277 -8.13 3.27 -19.44
CA VAL A 277 -7.73 2.81 -20.78
C VAL A 277 -7.81 1.29 -20.89
N ILE A 278 -7.24 0.57 -19.91
CA ILE A 278 -7.26 -0.90 -19.90
C ILE A 278 -8.69 -1.43 -19.83
N ARG A 279 -9.54 -0.92 -18.93
CA ARG A 279 -10.94 -1.36 -18.82
C ARG A 279 -11.73 -1.13 -20.10
N THR A 280 -11.53 0.00 -20.77
CA THR A 280 -12.23 0.33 -22.01
C THR A 280 -11.86 -0.64 -23.13
N HIS A 281 -10.56 -0.82 -23.41
CA HIS A 281 -10.12 -1.73 -24.46
C HIS A 281 -10.39 -3.20 -24.12
N GLN A 282 -10.27 -3.58 -22.85
CA GLN A 282 -10.58 -4.93 -22.41
C GLN A 282 -12.04 -5.30 -22.68
N LYS A 283 -12.97 -4.35 -22.57
CA LYS A 283 -14.38 -4.57 -22.90
C LYS A 283 -14.56 -4.89 -24.39
N GLU A 284 -13.89 -4.15 -25.27
CA GLU A 284 -13.93 -4.39 -26.72
C GLU A 284 -13.29 -5.73 -27.09
N LEU A 285 -12.09 -5.99 -26.56
CA LEU A 285 -11.30 -7.20 -26.85
C LEU A 285 -11.94 -8.48 -26.30
N SER A 286 -12.79 -8.37 -25.28
CA SER A 286 -13.51 -9.53 -24.72
C SER A 286 -14.43 -10.21 -25.75
N GLY A 287 -14.91 -9.48 -26.76
CA GLY A 287 -15.65 -10.06 -27.89
C GLY A 287 -14.82 -11.04 -28.73
N ASN A 288 -13.49 -10.93 -28.67
CA ASN A 288 -12.53 -11.80 -29.34
C ASN A 288 -11.89 -12.81 -28.37
N LEU A 289 -12.51 -13.07 -27.21
CA LEU A 289 -12.02 -13.98 -26.17
C LEU A 289 -10.67 -13.58 -25.54
N ILE A 290 -10.27 -12.32 -25.69
CA ILE A 290 -9.10 -11.77 -25.02
C ILE A 290 -9.59 -11.16 -23.71
N HIS A 291 -9.23 -11.77 -22.58
CA HIS A 291 -9.77 -11.40 -21.24
C HIS A 291 -8.74 -10.76 -20.30
N ASN A 292 -7.47 -10.71 -20.70
CA ASN A 292 -6.40 -10.21 -19.87
C ASN A 292 -5.58 -9.15 -20.60
N SER A 293 -5.32 -8.05 -19.92
CA SER A 293 -4.51 -6.94 -20.41
C SER A 293 -3.73 -6.33 -19.25
N ALA A 294 -2.48 -5.96 -19.48
CA ALA A 294 -1.61 -5.37 -18.49
C ALA A 294 -0.93 -4.11 -19.03
N CYS A 295 -0.59 -3.18 -18.13
CA CYS A 295 0.09 -1.93 -18.47
C CYS A 295 1.03 -1.52 -17.34
N ILE A 296 2.26 -1.16 -17.69
CA ILE A 296 3.19 -0.51 -16.79
C ILE A 296 3.68 0.79 -17.43
N ILE A 297 3.73 1.87 -16.65
CA ILE A 297 4.28 3.14 -17.10
C ILE A 297 5.49 3.47 -16.22
N VAL A 298 6.63 3.66 -16.87
CA VAL A 298 7.93 3.88 -16.20
C VAL A 298 8.47 5.24 -16.60
N LYS A 299 8.89 6.03 -15.61
CA LYS A 299 9.62 7.29 -15.84
C LYS A 299 11.02 6.96 -16.35
N VAL A 300 11.36 7.44 -17.54
CA VAL A 300 12.61 7.07 -18.22
C VAL A 300 13.83 7.42 -17.38
N GLU A 301 13.90 8.62 -16.82
CA GLU A 301 15.10 9.12 -16.15
C GLU A 301 15.46 8.31 -14.90
N THR A 302 14.44 7.91 -14.12
CA THR A 302 14.62 7.33 -12.78
C THR A 302 14.21 5.87 -12.68
N GLY A 303 13.52 5.33 -13.69
CA GLY A 303 12.90 4.01 -13.64
C GLY A 303 11.71 3.91 -12.68
N GLU A 304 11.26 5.03 -12.10
CA GLU A 304 10.10 5.03 -11.20
C GLU A 304 8.84 4.54 -11.92
N VAL A 305 8.12 3.60 -11.31
CA VAL A 305 6.85 3.10 -11.83
C VAL A 305 5.71 4.06 -11.49
N LEU A 306 5.25 4.78 -12.50
CA LEU A 306 4.18 5.78 -12.36
C LEU A 306 2.78 5.16 -12.42
N ALA A 307 2.61 4.02 -13.10
CA ALA A 307 1.37 3.25 -13.09
C ALA A 307 1.67 1.74 -13.23
N TYR A 308 0.89 0.92 -12.51
CA TYR A 308 1.01 -0.53 -12.45
C TYR A 308 -0.37 -1.20 -12.55
N VAL A 309 -0.71 -1.72 -13.73
CA VAL A 309 -1.93 -2.48 -13.99
C VAL A 309 -1.50 -3.91 -14.33
N GLY A 310 -1.45 -4.78 -13.31
CA GLY A 310 -0.94 -6.16 -13.46
C GLY A 310 -1.83 -7.05 -14.31
N ASN A 311 -3.13 -6.78 -14.34
CA ASN A 311 -4.12 -7.42 -15.20
C ASN A 311 -5.39 -6.56 -15.27
N SER A 312 -6.31 -6.92 -16.15
CA SER A 312 -7.66 -6.37 -16.16
C SER A 312 -8.47 -6.98 -15.02
N THR A 313 -9.14 -6.16 -14.22
CA THR A 313 -9.76 -6.59 -12.95
C THR A 313 -11.27 -6.37 -12.90
N SER A 314 -11.94 -6.26 -14.06
CA SER A 314 -13.40 -6.19 -14.10
C SER A 314 -14.03 -7.51 -13.65
N GLU A 315 -15.25 -7.49 -13.12
CA GLU A 315 -15.95 -8.70 -12.65
C GLU A 315 -16.02 -9.81 -13.72
N SER A 316 -16.17 -9.42 -14.99
CA SER A 316 -16.16 -10.35 -16.13
C SER A 316 -14.87 -11.15 -16.31
N THR A 317 -13.75 -10.67 -15.75
CA THR A 317 -12.42 -11.27 -15.91
C THR A 317 -12.04 -12.24 -14.79
N VAL A 318 -12.85 -12.33 -13.72
CA VAL A 318 -12.56 -13.21 -12.55
C VAL A 318 -12.41 -14.67 -12.97
N ARG A 319 -13.29 -15.17 -13.84
CA ARG A 319 -13.21 -16.56 -14.36
C ARG A 319 -12.03 -16.80 -15.31
N TYR A 320 -11.30 -15.75 -15.69
CA TYR A 320 -10.17 -15.78 -16.61
C TYR A 320 -8.84 -15.42 -15.91
N GLY A 321 -8.75 -15.71 -14.60
CA GLY A 321 -7.50 -15.60 -13.85
C GLY A 321 -6.97 -14.17 -13.73
N ASN A 322 -7.86 -13.19 -13.51
CA ASN A 322 -7.46 -11.79 -13.36
C ASN A 322 -6.57 -11.52 -12.14
N ASP A 323 -6.49 -12.42 -11.17
CA ASP A 323 -5.56 -12.35 -10.05
C ASP A 323 -4.09 -12.56 -10.45
N VAL A 324 -3.83 -13.13 -11.65
CA VAL A 324 -2.47 -13.31 -12.15
C VAL A 324 -1.87 -11.98 -12.55
N ASP A 325 -0.77 -11.61 -11.91
CA ASP A 325 0.04 -10.45 -12.31
C ASP A 325 0.84 -10.75 -13.58
N ILE A 326 0.32 -10.28 -14.71
CA ILE A 326 0.93 -10.48 -16.03
C ILE A 326 2.19 -9.64 -16.19
N ILE A 327 2.35 -8.53 -15.47
CA ILE A 327 3.56 -7.70 -15.57
C ILE A 327 4.81 -8.53 -15.21
N ARG A 328 4.67 -9.40 -14.21
CA ARG A 328 5.76 -10.24 -13.68
C ARG A 328 5.78 -11.66 -14.23
N SER A 329 4.73 -12.07 -14.94
CA SER A 329 4.63 -13.42 -15.50
C SER A 329 5.41 -13.54 -16.82
N PRO A 330 6.27 -14.56 -16.99
CA PRO A 330 6.93 -14.82 -18.26
C PRO A 330 5.91 -15.08 -19.39
N ARG A 331 6.16 -14.46 -20.55
CA ARG A 331 5.41 -14.63 -21.78
C ARG A 331 6.38 -14.67 -22.96
N SER A 332 5.98 -15.37 -24.02
CA SER A 332 6.71 -15.33 -25.30
C SER A 332 6.97 -13.89 -25.71
N THR A 333 8.21 -13.61 -26.08
CA THR A 333 8.66 -12.27 -26.48
C THR A 333 8.13 -11.85 -27.85
N GLY A 334 7.67 -12.79 -28.68
CA GLY A 334 7.36 -12.52 -30.07
C GLY A 334 8.48 -11.73 -30.77
N SER A 335 8.16 -10.57 -31.33
CA SER A 335 9.12 -9.75 -32.10
C SER A 335 9.85 -8.68 -31.28
N ILE A 336 9.57 -8.54 -29.97
CA ILE A 336 10.08 -7.41 -29.17
C ILE A 336 11.58 -7.48 -28.85
N LEU A 337 12.28 -8.55 -29.24
CA LEU A 337 13.74 -8.63 -29.12
C LEU A 337 14.48 -8.13 -30.37
N LYS A 338 13.78 -7.92 -31.49
CA LYS A 338 14.38 -7.47 -32.76
C LYS A 338 15.13 -6.13 -32.64
N PRO A 339 14.63 -5.11 -31.91
CA PRO A 339 15.38 -3.87 -31.72
C PRO A 339 16.72 -4.06 -31.02
N LEU A 340 16.78 -4.99 -30.05
CA LEU A 340 18.02 -5.28 -29.32
C LEU A 340 19.05 -5.98 -30.20
N LEU A 341 18.61 -6.98 -31.00
CA LEU A 341 19.48 -7.60 -32.00
C LEU A 341 20.03 -6.57 -32.99
N TYR A 342 19.15 -5.71 -33.51
CA TYR A 342 19.53 -4.67 -34.45
C TYR A 342 20.52 -3.66 -33.85
N ALA A 343 20.30 -3.25 -32.60
CA ALA A 343 21.25 -2.40 -31.86
C ALA A 343 22.60 -3.11 -31.64
N GLY A 344 22.59 -4.39 -31.26
CA GLY A 344 23.79 -5.20 -31.07
C GLY A 344 24.63 -5.34 -32.35
N MET A 345 23.97 -5.58 -33.49
CA MET A 345 24.66 -5.66 -34.78
C MET A 345 25.20 -4.30 -35.25
N GLN A 346 24.52 -3.19 -34.94
CA GLN A 346 25.08 -1.86 -35.21
C GLN A 346 26.29 -1.57 -34.34
N GLN A 347 26.22 -1.91 -33.05
CA GLN A 347 27.31 -1.75 -32.08
C GLN A 347 28.57 -2.53 -32.51
N SER A 348 28.40 -3.74 -33.06
CA SER A 348 29.51 -4.57 -33.56
C SER A 348 30.00 -4.17 -34.96
N GLY A 349 29.32 -3.24 -35.64
CA GLY A 349 29.63 -2.87 -37.02
C GLY A 349 29.20 -3.91 -38.07
N ASP A 350 28.39 -4.90 -37.69
CA ASP A 350 27.91 -5.96 -38.59
C ASP A 350 26.84 -5.46 -39.56
N ILE A 351 26.14 -4.35 -39.24
CA ILE A 351 25.07 -3.81 -40.07
C ILE A 351 24.96 -2.28 -39.96
N LEU A 352 24.55 -1.64 -41.06
CA LEU A 352 24.15 -0.23 -41.11
C LEU A 352 22.65 -0.12 -41.43
N PRO A 353 22.00 1.03 -41.14
CA PRO A 353 20.56 1.20 -41.43
C PRO A 353 20.12 0.95 -42.87
N ASN A 354 21.00 1.22 -43.84
CA ASN A 354 20.73 1.03 -45.27
C ASN A 354 21.36 -0.25 -45.83
N SER A 355 22.00 -1.08 -45.01
CA SER A 355 22.46 -2.40 -45.45
C SER A 355 21.27 -3.22 -45.93
N LEU A 356 21.41 -3.84 -47.11
CA LEU A 356 20.36 -4.69 -47.66
C LEU A 356 20.38 -6.07 -46.99
N VAL A 357 19.24 -6.46 -46.44
CA VAL A 357 19.02 -7.79 -45.87
C VAL A 357 17.99 -8.56 -46.72
N PRO A 358 18.20 -9.86 -46.95
CA PRO A 358 17.33 -10.63 -47.83
C PRO A 358 16.09 -11.14 -47.07
N ASP A 359 14.91 -10.76 -47.57
CA ASP A 359 13.58 -11.26 -47.25
C ASP A 359 13.07 -12.16 -48.38
N ILE A 360 13.64 -13.36 -48.45
CA ILE A 360 13.38 -14.38 -49.48
C ILE A 360 13.07 -15.72 -48.84
N PRO A 361 12.39 -16.67 -49.53
CA PRO A 361 12.16 -18.01 -49.01
C PRO A 361 13.45 -18.61 -48.43
N SER A 362 13.41 -18.97 -47.15
CA SER A 362 14.59 -19.39 -46.40
C SER A 362 14.25 -20.58 -45.52
N ARG A 363 15.11 -21.61 -45.55
CA ARG A 363 15.06 -22.79 -44.68
C ARG A 363 16.34 -22.88 -43.88
N PHE A 364 16.21 -23.04 -42.56
CA PHE A 364 17.31 -23.17 -41.61
C PHE A 364 17.20 -24.54 -40.93
N GLN A 365 17.85 -25.56 -41.49
CA GLN A 365 17.66 -26.96 -41.07
C GLN A 365 16.15 -27.31 -41.10
N ASP A 366 15.56 -27.62 -39.95
CA ASP A 366 14.13 -27.96 -39.84
C ASP A 366 13.22 -26.76 -39.56
N PHE A 367 13.80 -25.55 -39.46
CA PHE A 367 13.08 -24.32 -39.17
C PHE A 367 12.88 -23.47 -40.44
N SER A 368 11.62 -23.20 -40.80
CA SER A 368 11.26 -22.38 -41.96
C SER A 368 10.39 -21.20 -41.51
N PRO A 369 10.99 -20.05 -41.14
CA PRO A 369 10.23 -18.89 -40.71
C PRO A 369 9.43 -18.32 -41.87
N LYS A 370 8.24 -17.78 -41.56
CA LYS A 370 7.40 -17.04 -42.51
C LYS A 370 7.12 -15.65 -41.95
N ASN A 371 6.98 -14.67 -42.83
CA ASN A 371 6.46 -13.37 -42.45
C ASN A 371 4.97 -13.47 -42.09
N PHE A 372 4.48 -12.48 -41.36
CA PHE A 372 3.09 -12.46 -40.91
C PHE A 372 2.10 -12.46 -42.08
N ASP A 373 2.43 -11.73 -43.15
CA ASP A 373 1.68 -11.64 -44.40
C ASP A 373 1.94 -12.80 -45.38
N LEU A 374 2.83 -13.73 -45.02
CA LEU A 374 3.29 -14.85 -45.85
C LEU A 374 3.99 -14.43 -47.16
N GLY A 375 4.28 -13.13 -47.34
CA GLY A 375 4.93 -12.56 -48.51
C GLY A 375 6.45 -12.46 -48.38
N TYR A 376 7.09 -12.01 -49.46
CA TYR A 376 8.54 -11.80 -49.54
C TYR A 376 8.84 -10.46 -50.21
N SER A 377 9.71 -9.67 -49.58
CA SER A 377 10.05 -8.31 -50.02
C SER A 377 11.36 -8.23 -50.82
N GLY A 378 12.05 -9.37 -51.03
CA GLY A 378 13.32 -9.40 -51.76
C GLY A 378 14.47 -8.80 -50.95
N ALA A 379 15.18 -7.81 -51.47
CA ALA A 379 16.23 -7.12 -50.72
C ALA A 379 15.66 -5.85 -50.07
N VAL A 380 15.75 -5.76 -48.74
CA VAL A 380 15.19 -4.63 -47.97
C VAL A 380 16.25 -3.95 -47.11
N PRO A 381 16.23 -2.62 -46.94
CA PRO A 381 17.08 -1.95 -45.96
C PRO A 381 16.85 -2.50 -44.56
N ALA A 382 17.91 -2.68 -43.77
CA ALA A 382 17.84 -3.24 -42.42
C ALA A 382 16.93 -2.44 -41.48
N SER A 383 16.97 -1.12 -41.56
CA SER A 383 16.05 -0.22 -40.84
C SER A 383 14.58 -0.48 -41.20
N ARG A 384 14.29 -0.69 -42.48
CA ARG A 384 12.94 -1.04 -42.95
C ARG A 384 12.53 -2.42 -42.45
N ALA A 385 13.41 -3.42 -42.53
CA ALA A 385 13.15 -4.76 -42.02
C ALA A 385 12.79 -4.76 -40.53
N LEU A 386 13.46 -3.94 -39.71
CA LEU A 386 13.09 -3.74 -38.31
C LEU A 386 11.74 -3.04 -38.17
N SER A 387 11.51 -1.92 -38.89
CA SER A 387 10.27 -1.14 -38.78
C SER A 387 9.01 -1.92 -39.16
N GLN A 388 9.14 -2.85 -40.12
CA GLN A 388 8.07 -3.75 -40.55
C GLN A 388 8.06 -5.08 -39.78
N SER A 389 8.99 -5.25 -38.83
CA SER A 389 9.14 -6.46 -38.03
C SER A 389 9.23 -7.75 -38.87
N LEU A 390 9.95 -7.73 -40.00
CA LEU A 390 10.05 -8.90 -40.88
C LEU A 390 10.76 -10.07 -40.19
N ASN A 391 10.19 -11.27 -40.29
CA ASN A 391 10.67 -12.44 -39.56
C ASN A 391 11.90 -13.04 -40.22
N ILE A 392 11.89 -13.19 -41.55
CA ILE A 392 12.98 -13.86 -42.28
C ILE A 392 14.29 -13.07 -42.17
N PRO A 393 14.34 -11.74 -42.42
CA PRO A 393 15.53 -10.95 -42.19
C PRO A 393 16.02 -11.04 -40.75
N SER A 394 15.11 -11.01 -39.77
CA SER A 394 15.46 -11.08 -38.34
C SER A 394 16.14 -12.40 -37.96
N VAL A 395 15.66 -13.52 -38.51
CA VAL A 395 16.29 -14.83 -38.32
C VAL A 395 17.68 -14.88 -38.96
N ARG A 396 17.83 -14.30 -40.15
CA ARG A 396 19.14 -14.22 -40.83
C ARG A 396 20.13 -13.35 -40.06
N MET A 397 19.67 -12.20 -39.57
CA MET A 397 20.43 -11.29 -38.72
C MET A 397 20.88 -12.01 -37.44
N LEU A 398 19.99 -12.75 -36.76
CA LEU A 398 20.36 -13.51 -35.57
C LEU A 398 21.38 -14.61 -35.90
N ARG A 399 21.26 -15.28 -37.04
CA ARG A 399 22.24 -16.28 -37.47
C ARG A 399 23.62 -15.67 -37.71
N GLN A 400 23.68 -14.48 -38.30
CA GLN A 400 24.93 -13.75 -38.53
C GLN A 400 25.54 -13.25 -37.21
N TYR A 401 24.72 -12.71 -36.32
CA TYR A 401 25.15 -12.20 -35.02
C TYR A 401 25.52 -13.33 -34.04
N SER A 402 24.94 -14.51 -34.22
CA SER A 402 24.96 -15.69 -33.35
C SER A 402 23.99 -15.62 -32.15
N PRO A 403 23.30 -16.74 -31.81
CA PRO A 403 22.47 -16.81 -30.61
C PRO A 403 23.25 -16.59 -29.31
N GLU A 404 24.52 -16.97 -29.24
CA GLU A 404 25.39 -16.78 -28.08
C GLU A 404 25.61 -15.30 -27.79
N LYS A 405 25.99 -14.50 -28.80
CA LYS A 405 26.15 -13.05 -28.65
C LYS A 405 24.83 -12.37 -28.30
N MET A 406 23.72 -12.86 -28.85
CA MET A 406 22.39 -12.35 -28.50
C MET A 406 22.06 -12.60 -27.03
N LEU A 407 22.31 -13.79 -26.50
CA LEU A 407 22.09 -14.07 -25.08
C LEU A 407 23.00 -13.25 -24.16
N GLU A 408 24.27 -13.05 -24.55
CA GLU A 408 25.18 -12.18 -23.81
C GLU A 408 24.68 -10.73 -23.79
N LEU A 409 24.22 -10.22 -24.93
CA LEU A 409 23.63 -8.89 -25.03
C LEU A 409 22.39 -8.76 -24.12
N LEU A 410 21.47 -9.71 -24.17
CA LEU A 410 20.27 -9.71 -23.33
C LEU A 410 20.64 -9.63 -21.83
N LYS A 411 21.61 -10.45 -21.40
CA LYS A 411 22.11 -10.42 -20.01
C LYS A 411 22.73 -9.07 -19.66
N LYS A 412 23.58 -8.52 -20.53
CA LYS A 412 24.20 -7.19 -20.34
C LYS A 412 23.18 -6.07 -20.22
N THR A 413 22.06 -6.16 -20.95
CA THR A 413 20.97 -5.17 -20.86
C THR A 413 20.06 -5.34 -19.64
N GLY A 414 20.25 -6.38 -18.83
CA GLY A 414 19.54 -6.60 -17.57
C GLY A 414 18.49 -7.70 -17.57
N PHE A 415 18.29 -8.44 -18.67
CA PHE A 415 17.38 -9.58 -18.65
C PHE A 415 17.95 -10.72 -17.79
N ILE A 416 17.09 -11.28 -16.95
CA ILE A 416 17.38 -12.46 -16.12
C ILE A 416 16.60 -13.69 -16.57
N SER A 417 15.53 -13.50 -17.36
CA SER A 417 14.67 -14.59 -17.84
C SER A 417 15.35 -15.55 -18.83
N PHE A 418 16.39 -15.12 -19.54
CA PHE A 418 17.09 -15.95 -20.54
C PHE A 418 18.22 -16.79 -19.91
N ASN A 419 17.84 -17.85 -19.19
CA ASN A 419 18.74 -18.67 -18.39
C ASN A 419 19.13 -20.02 -19.01
N ARG A 420 18.64 -20.34 -20.22
CA ARG A 420 18.99 -21.56 -20.95
C ARG A 420 20.17 -21.32 -21.93
N PRO A 421 20.89 -22.36 -22.36
CA PRO A 421 21.98 -22.20 -23.33
C PRO A 421 21.46 -21.78 -24.71
N ALA A 422 22.36 -21.22 -25.54
CA ALA A 422 22.06 -20.81 -26.92
C ALA A 422 21.43 -21.92 -27.77
N SER A 423 21.88 -23.17 -27.58
CA SER A 423 21.33 -24.35 -28.25
C SER A 423 19.86 -24.64 -27.93
N HIS A 424 19.37 -24.20 -26.76
CA HIS A 424 17.97 -24.34 -26.39
C HIS A 424 17.06 -23.36 -27.14
N TYR A 425 17.45 -22.09 -27.21
CA TYR A 425 16.64 -21.06 -27.86
C TYR A 425 16.83 -21.03 -29.37
N GLY A 426 18.04 -21.29 -29.86
CA GLY A 426 18.37 -21.28 -31.28
C GLY A 426 17.94 -20.00 -32.01
N LEU A 427 17.62 -20.15 -33.30
CA LEU A 427 17.15 -19.04 -34.13
C LEU A 427 15.71 -18.61 -33.85
N SER A 428 14.90 -19.44 -33.16
CA SER A 428 13.52 -19.10 -32.82
C SER A 428 13.44 -18.03 -31.73
N LEU A 429 14.54 -17.79 -30.99
CA LEU A 429 14.64 -16.73 -29.96
C LEU A 429 14.11 -15.38 -30.46
N ILE A 430 14.51 -14.95 -31.65
CA ILE A 430 14.17 -13.63 -32.21
C ILE A 430 12.70 -13.52 -32.66
N LEU A 431 11.98 -14.65 -32.71
CA LEU A 431 10.58 -14.73 -33.10
C LEU A 431 9.67 -15.13 -31.91
N GLY A 432 10.18 -15.13 -30.69
CA GLY A 432 9.39 -15.44 -29.50
C GLY A 432 9.64 -16.83 -28.90
N GLY A 433 10.67 -17.54 -29.34
CA GLY A 433 11.08 -18.83 -28.76
C GLY A 433 11.63 -18.72 -27.33
N GLY A 434 11.83 -17.50 -26.81
CA GLY A 434 12.15 -17.23 -25.42
C GLY A 434 11.07 -16.41 -24.73
N GLU A 435 10.98 -16.56 -23.41
CA GLU A 435 10.01 -15.89 -22.55
C GLU A 435 10.68 -14.84 -21.67
N THR A 436 9.97 -13.74 -21.39
CA THR A 436 10.39 -12.71 -20.43
C THR A 436 9.17 -12.03 -19.82
N SER A 437 9.38 -11.19 -18.81
CA SER A 437 8.33 -10.41 -18.16
C SER A 437 8.20 -9.01 -18.76
N LEU A 438 7.00 -8.42 -18.67
CA LEU A 438 6.79 -7.01 -19.03
C LEU A 438 7.60 -6.07 -18.13
N TRP A 439 7.87 -6.49 -16.89
CA TRP A 439 8.77 -5.82 -15.96
C TRP A 439 10.19 -5.64 -16.53
N GLU A 440 10.82 -6.73 -16.96
CA GLU A 440 12.16 -6.69 -17.57
C GLU A 440 12.15 -5.86 -18.86
N LEU A 441 11.15 -6.06 -19.71
CA LEU A 441 11.01 -5.32 -20.96
C LEU A 441 10.92 -3.81 -20.73
N ALA A 442 10.07 -3.37 -19.79
CA ALA A 442 9.95 -1.96 -19.46
C ALA A 442 11.27 -1.38 -18.91
N GLY A 443 11.99 -2.16 -18.10
CA GLY A 443 13.33 -1.80 -17.62
C GLY A 443 14.32 -1.60 -18.77
N VAL A 444 14.45 -2.58 -19.67
CA VAL A 444 15.40 -2.50 -20.77
C VAL A 444 15.04 -1.41 -21.78
N TYR A 445 13.78 -1.32 -22.20
CA TYR A 445 13.35 -0.31 -23.17
C TYR A 445 13.45 1.12 -22.61
N SER A 446 13.15 1.33 -21.32
CA SER A 446 13.41 2.64 -20.68
C SER A 446 14.90 2.94 -20.59
N SER A 447 15.74 1.93 -20.38
CA SER A 447 17.20 2.06 -20.36
C SER A 447 17.76 2.47 -21.72
N LEU A 448 17.26 1.91 -22.84
CA LEU A 448 17.65 2.37 -24.18
C LEU A 448 17.37 3.87 -24.39
N SER A 449 16.20 4.33 -23.94
CA SER A 449 15.84 5.75 -24.00
C SER A 449 16.72 6.61 -23.07
N ARG A 450 17.04 6.10 -21.87
CA ARG A 450 17.92 6.77 -20.90
C ARG A 450 19.32 6.96 -21.45
N VAL A 451 19.90 5.94 -22.06
CA VAL A 451 21.20 5.97 -22.74
C VAL A 451 21.20 7.06 -23.82
N LEU A 452 20.20 7.09 -24.70
CA LEU A 452 20.08 8.11 -25.74
C LEU A 452 19.96 9.52 -25.14
N ASN A 453 19.13 9.69 -24.13
CA ASN A 453 18.92 10.97 -23.46
C ASN A 453 20.17 11.46 -22.73
N ARG A 454 20.97 10.56 -22.13
CA ARG A 454 22.26 10.92 -21.53
C ARG A 454 23.25 11.33 -22.59
N TYR A 455 23.39 10.54 -23.65
CA TYR A 455 24.33 10.84 -24.73
C TYR A 455 24.02 12.19 -25.39
N ASN A 456 22.75 12.49 -25.68
CA ASN A 456 22.35 13.78 -26.25
C ASN A 456 22.61 14.97 -25.31
N ARG A 457 22.57 14.76 -23.99
CA ARG A 457 22.84 15.82 -23.00
C ARG A 457 24.32 16.03 -22.72
N ASN A 458 25.08 14.93 -22.59
CA ASN A 458 26.40 14.92 -21.99
C ASN A 458 27.50 14.35 -22.90
N GLY A 459 27.15 13.80 -24.07
CA GLY A 459 28.08 13.12 -24.98
C GLY A 459 28.71 11.84 -24.41
N SER A 460 28.10 11.24 -23.37
CA SER A 460 28.68 10.11 -22.64
C SER A 460 27.68 8.96 -22.42
N TYR A 461 28.24 7.77 -22.22
CA TYR A 461 27.52 6.54 -21.88
C TYR A 461 27.79 6.18 -20.42
N SER A 462 26.87 5.46 -19.78
CA SER A 462 27.02 4.99 -18.40
C SER A 462 26.34 3.63 -18.24
N ASP A 463 27.03 2.69 -17.57
CA ASP A 463 26.45 1.39 -17.26
C ASP A 463 25.26 1.51 -16.28
N ASP A 464 25.24 2.56 -15.46
CA ASP A 464 24.13 2.89 -14.57
C ASP A 464 22.85 3.25 -15.33
N ASP A 465 22.93 3.50 -16.64
CA ASP A 465 21.73 3.72 -17.45
C ASP A 465 20.93 2.45 -17.68
N TYR A 466 21.47 1.25 -17.39
CA TYR A 466 20.72 0.00 -17.44
C TYR A 466 20.28 -0.44 -16.05
N HIS A 467 19.00 -0.24 -15.75
CA HIS A 467 18.41 -0.71 -14.50
C HIS A 467 16.93 -1.05 -14.65
N MET A 468 16.46 -1.91 -13.75
CA MET A 468 15.06 -2.32 -13.69
C MET A 468 14.17 -1.19 -13.14
N PRO A 469 12.84 -1.26 -13.36
CA PRO A 469 11.92 -0.29 -12.79
C PRO A 469 11.94 -0.31 -11.25
N VAL A 470 11.50 0.78 -10.62
CA VAL A 470 11.58 1.01 -9.19
C VAL A 470 10.18 1.33 -8.63
N LEU A 471 9.72 0.54 -7.66
CA LEU A 471 8.37 0.66 -7.09
C LEU A 471 8.27 1.63 -5.90
N THR A 472 9.36 1.87 -5.20
CA THR A 472 9.41 2.74 -4.01
C THR A 472 10.43 3.85 -4.23
N PRO A 473 10.22 5.06 -3.70
CA PRO A 473 11.25 6.10 -3.74
C PRO A 473 12.57 5.59 -3.15
N ALA A 474 13.68 6.09 -3.68
CA ALA A 474 15.03 5.78 -3.19
C ALA A 474 15.29 6.35 -1.78
#